data_AF-A0A6M3L2I3-F1
#
_entry.id   AF-A0A6M3L2I3-F1
#
_cell.length_a   1.000
_cell.length_b   1.000
_cell.length_c   1.000
_cell.angle_alpha   90.00
_cell.angle_beta   90.00
_cell.angle_gamma   90.00
#
_symmetry.space_group_name_H-M   'P 1'
#
loop_
_entity.id
_entity.type
_entity.pdbx_description
1 polymer ?
#
loop_
_entity_poly.entity_id
_entity_poly.type
_entity_poly.pdbx_seq_one_letter_code
_entity_poly.pdbx_strand_id
1 'polypeptide(L)'
;MQEAEGLTKDSRMGSRMGSRVDGEEQAVSDTDAGLTISEEEAEALEKASFKGMVATVMNEAQYRILRGRTPREFVKQKPGRGGRFQEYVEHGYVTSVLNDAFGWEWDLNILDIEPGKKYLRVLAEPGVDTNRPRDEIVVCVELVVKIHDPEDKRTVIATIRKTDFGRAEVLKGQLIGDAMRSAVSTGMKRAAARLGVALDLYWKDSGEEYIPAERAPKDLVELKKVAGNLNNVMSLTGMSMKEVAGDVEGAWRKWKRATGR
;
A
#
# COMPACT_ATOMS: atom_id res chain seq x y z
N MET A 1 41.67 -28.32 -34.80
CA MET A 1 40.67 -29.39 -35.02
C MET A 1 39.33 -28.77 -34.65
N GLN A 2 38.70 -28.10 -35.62
CA GLN A 2 37.68 -28.63 -36.57
C GLN A 2 36.27 -28.54 -35.93
N GLU A 3 35.45 -27.58 -36.35
CA GLU A 3 34.37 -27.68 -37.39
C GLU A 3 33.10 -28.30 -36.77
N ALA A 4 31.85 -27.89 -37.00
CA ALA A 4 31.12 -27.34 -38.15
C ALA A 4 29.91 -26.50 -37.65
N GLU A 5 29.41 -25.42 -38.26
CA GLU A 5 28.72 -25.23 -39.55
C GLU A 5 27.39 -25.99 -39.77
N GLY A 6 26.36 -25.25 -40.24
CA GLY A 6 25.06 -25.72 -40.75
C GLY A 6 23.93 -24.70 -40.54
N LEU A 7 23.83 -23.59 -41.29
CA LEU A 7 23.01 -23.39 -42.51
C LEU A 7 21.70 -24.20 -42.61
N THR A 8 20.56 -23.51 -42.76
CA THR A 8 19.76 -23.51 -44.01
C THR A 8 18.69 -22.42 -44.03
N LYS A 9 18.63 -21.72 -45.16
CA LYS A 9 17.55 -20.84 -45.64
C LYS A 9 16.30 -21.67 -45.97
N ASP A 10 15.12 -21.07 -45.89
CA ASP A 10 14.17 -21.27 -47.01
C ASP A 10 13.17 -20.13 -47.17
N SER A 11 13.01 -19.74 -48.43
CA SER A 11 12.14 -18.68 -48.94
C SER A 11 10.90 -19.31 -49.56
N ARG A 12 9.69 -18.82 -49.25
CA ARG A 12 8.54 -18.99 -50.16
C ARG A 12 7.67 -17.75 -50.25
N MET A 13 7.75 -17.13 -51.43
CA MET A 13 6.72 -16.31 -52.04
C MET A 13 5.41 -17.08 -52.17
N GLY A 14 4.29 -16.35 -52.06
CA GLY A 14 2.96 -16.86 -52.37
C GLY A 14 1.96 -15.72 -52.50
N SER A 15 1.94 -15.06 -53.66
CA SER A 15 0.84 -14.21 -54.11
C SER A 15 -0.44 -15.04 -54.25
N ARG A 16 -1.57 -14.52 -53.76
CA ARG A 16 -2.89 -14.85 -54.34
C ARG A 16 -3.90 -13.71 -54.17
N MET A 17 -4.47 -13.37 -55.32
CA MET A 17 -5.60 -12.49 -55.59
C MET A 17 -6.91 -12.99 -54.97
N GLY A 18 -7.84 -12.04 -54.81
CA GLY A 18 -9.28 -12.23 -54.63
C GLY A 18 -9.73 -11.76 -53.25
N SER A 19 -10.78 -10.97 -53.07
CA SER A 19 -11.80 -10.45 -53.98
C SER A 19 -12.55 -9.35 -53.22
N ARG A 20 -12.92 -8.33 -53.99
CA ARG A 20 -13.84 -7.23 -53.71
C ARG A 20 -15.09 -7.68 -52.93
N VAL A 21 -15.35 -7.04 -51.79
CA VAL A 21 -16.68 -6.92 -51.19
C VAL A 21 -16.85 -5.44 -50.87
N ASP A 22 -17.64 -4.77 -51.70
CA ASP A 22 -18.11 -3.42 -51.48
C ASP A 22 -19.12 -3.47 -50.31
N GLY A 23 -18.69 -3.00 -49.14
CA GLY A 23 -19.54 -2.78 -47.97
C GLY A 23 -19.59 -1.30 -47.69
N GLU A 24 -20.76 -0.69 -47.85
CA GLU A 24 -21.05 0.70 -47.52
C GLU A 24 -20.69 0.99 -46.05
N GLU A 25 -19.60 1.71 -45.85
CA GLU A 25 -19.20 2.26 -44.56
C GLU A 25 -19.99 3.55 -44.36
N GLN A 26 -21.15 3.44 -43.72
CA GLN A 26 -21.87 4.60 -43.18
C GLN A 26 -20.98 5.28 -42.14
N ALA A 27 -20.56 6.50 -42.45
CA ALA A 27 -19.91 7.41 -41.52
C ALA A 27 -20.87 7.72 -40.36
N VAL A 28 -20.73 7.00 -39.25
CA VAL A 28 -21.30 7.40 -37.97
C VAL A 28 -20.43 8.54 -37.46
N SER A 29 -20.99 9.74 -37.47
CA SER A 29 -20.37 10.92 -36.89
C SER A 29 -20.18 10.70 -35.40
N ASP A 30 -18.93 10.51 -34.98
CA ASP A 30 -18.50 10.64 -33.59
C ASP A 30 -18.70 12.09 -33.13
N THR A 31 -19.92 12.42 -32.71
CA THR A 31 -20.13 13.54 -31.80
C THR A 31 -19.61 13.09 -30.43
N ASP A 32 -18.32 13.33 -30.22
CA ASP A 32 -17.67 13.35 -28.92
C ASP A 32 -18.37 14.40 -28.04
N ALA A 33 -19.47 13.98 -27.40
CA ALA A 33 -20.10 14.73 -26.33
C ALA A 33 -19.17 14.65 -25.11
N GLY A 34 -18.06 15.38 -25.20
CA GLY A 34 -17.15 15.57 -24.10
C GLY A 34 -17.94 16.11 -22.92
N LEU A 35 -18.10 15.29 -21.89
CA LEU A 35 -18.58 15.74 -20.59
C LEU A 35 -17.56 16.75 -20.05
N THR A 36 -17.79 18.02 -20.33
CA THR A 36 -17.10 19.13 -19.69
C THR A 36 -17.62 19.20 -18.26
N ILE A 37 -16.91 18.54 -17.36
CA ILE A 37 -17.05 18.76 -15.92
C ILE A 37 -16.75 20.24 -15.69
N SER A 38 -17.60 20.93 -14.94
CA SER A 38 -17.35 22.35 -14.66
C SER A 38 -16.05 22.50 -13.85
N GLU A 39 -15.37 23.64 -14.02
CA GLU A 39 -14.11 23.93 -13.32
C GLU A 39 -14.29 23.86 -11.78
N GLU A 40 -15.46 24.30 -11.28
CA GLU A 40 -15.85 24.21 -9.87
C GLU A 40 -16.03 22.76 -9.39
N GLU A 41 -16.66 21.90 -10.19
CA GLU A 41 -16.84 20.47 -9.84
C GLU A 41 -15.51 19.71 -9.86
N ALA A 42 -14.62 20.03 -10.82
CA ALA A 42 -13.29 19.45 -10.89
C ALA A 42 -12.44 19.83 -9.67
N GLU A 43 -12.49 21.11 -9.26
CA GLU A 43 -11.79 21.60 -8.08
C GLU A 43 -12.35 21.00 -6.77
N ALA A 44 -13.68 20.87 -6.67
CA ALA A 44 -14.33 20.23 -5.53
C ALA A 44 -13.97 18.73 -5.43
N LEU A 45 -13.93 18.03 -6.57
CA LEU A 45 -13.49 16.63 -6.63
C LEU A 45 -12.00 16.45 -6.32
N GLU A 46 -11.16 17.40 -6.72
CA GLU A 46 -9.75 17.39 -6.38
C GLU A 46 -9.53 17.63 -4.89
N LYS A 47 -10.19 18.62 -4.30
CA LYS A 47 -10.16 18.88 -2.84
C LYS A 47 -10.73 17.71 -2.03
N ALA A 48 -11.79 17.07 -2.52
CA ALA A 48 -12.37 15.87 -1.92
C ALA A 48 -11.55 14.60 -2.17
N SER A 49 -10.61 14.64 -3.13
CA SER A 49 -9.73 13.51 -3.37
C SER A 49 -8.82 13.29 -2.16
N PHE A 50 -8.41 12.04 -1.94
CA PHE A 50 -7.43 11.70 -0.90
C PHE A 50 -6.15 12.54 -1.04
N LYS A 51 -5.73 12.84 -2.27
CA LYS A 51 -4.59 13.72 -2.54
C LYS A 51 -4.88 15.16 -2.08
N GLY A 52 -6.08 15.70 -2.33
CA GLY A 52 -6.49 17.02 -1.83
C GLY A 52 -6.54 17.11 -0.30
N MET A 53 -7.11 16.10 0.36
CA MET A 53 -7.16 16.03 1.83
C MET A 53 -5.80 15.77 2.49
N VAL A 54 -4.91 15.04 1.83
CA VAL A 54 -3.55 14.83 2.35
C VAL A 54 -2.67 16.02 2.02
N ALA A 55 -2.84 16.70 0.88
CA ALA A 55 -2.07 17.88 0.51
C ALA A 55 -2.30 19.07 1.47
N THR A 56 -3.47 19.15 2.11
CA THR A 56 -3.72 20.14 3.17
C THR A 56 -2.94 19.85 4.45
N VAL A 57 -2.44 18.61 4.63
CA VAL A 57 -1.81 18.17 5.87
C VAL A 57 -0.34 17.77 5.66
N MET A 58 0.07 17.29 4.50
CA MET A 58 1.45 16.87 4.19
C MET A 58 1.80 17.29 2.77
N ASN A 59 3.05 17.69 2.57
CA ASN A 59 3.52 17.98 1.21
C ASN A 59 3.79 16.68 0.41
N GLU A 60 3.85 16.82 -0.91
CA GLU A 60 4.07 15.71 -1.85
C GLU A 60 5.38 14.94 -1.58
N ALA A 61 6.45 15.62 -1.14
CA ALA A 61 7.72 14.97 -0.84
C ALA A 61 7.62 14.07 0.40
N GLN A 62 6.96 14.53 1.46
CA GLN A 62 6.67 13.74 2.65
C GLN A 62 5.84 12.51 2.29
N TYR A 63 4.80 12.71 1.47
CA TYR A 63 3.97 11.62 1.00
C TYR A 63 4.77 10.55 0.24
N ARG A 64 5.67 10.96 -0.67
CA ARG A 64 6.53 10.03 -1.42
C ARG A 64 7.51 9.29 -0.52
N ILE A 65 8.12 9.96 0.46
CA ILE A 65 9.02 9.33 1.43
C ILE A 65 8.28 8.24 2.21
N LEU A 66 7.07 8.54 2.70
CA LEU A 66 6.28 7.61 3.51
C LEU A 66 5.68 6.46 2.70
N ARG A 67 5.35 6.66 1.42
CA ARG A 67 4.74 5.64 0.55
C ARG A 67 5.73 4.92 -0.37
N GLY A 68 7.00 5.34 -0.36
CA GLY A 68 8.05 4.72 -1.15
C GLY A 68 8.25 3.25 -0.79
N ARG A 69 8.69 2.45 -1.77
CA ARG A 69 9.13 1.07 -1.51
C ARG A 69 10.39 1.09 -0.66
N THR A 70 10.52 0.13 0.24
CA THR A 70 11.73 -0.02 1.05
C THR A 70 12.90 -0.43 0.14
N PRO A 71 14.02 0.32 0.11
CA PRO A 71 15.20 -0.07 -0.66
C PRO A 71 15.75 -1.41 -0.17
N ARG A 72 16.15 -2.27 -1.10
CA ARG A 72 16.50 -3.68 -0.80
C ARG A 72 17.69 -3.79 0.14
N GLU A 73 18.61 -2.84 0.11
CA GLU A 73 19.78 -2.76 0.99
C GLU A 73 19.43 -2.58 2.48
N PHE A 74 18.25 -2.03 2.80
CA PHE A 74 17.77 -1.88 4.18
C PHE A 74 16.90 -3.04 4.65
N VAL A 75 16.50 -3.94 3.74
CA VAL A 75 15.70 -5.11 4.06
C VAL A 75 16.61 -6.24 4.54
N LYS A 76 16.44 -6.62 5.81
CA LYS A 76 17.14 -7.74 6.43
C LYS A 76 16.19 -8.93 6.60
N GLN A 77 16.74 -10.12 6.75
CA GLN A 77 15.98 -11.34 6.98
C GLN A 77 16.38 -11.99 8.30
N LYS A 78 15.39 -12.52 9.01
CA LYS A 78 15.62 -13.34 10.22
C LYS A 78 14.81 -14.64 10.14
N PRO A 79 15.27 -15.72 10.78
CA PRO A 79 14.47 -16.93 10.92
C PRO A 79 13.21 -16.60 11.72
N GLY A 80 12.06 -16.90 11.14
CA GLY A 80 10.73 -16.79 11.75
C GLY A 80 10.21 -18.15 12.23
N ARG A 81 8.95 -18.15 12.69
CA ARG A 81 8.27 -19.39 13.11
C ARG A 81 7.99 -20.29 11.90
N GLY A 82 8.07 -21.60 12.10
CA GLY A 82 7.76 -22.59 11.06
C GLY A 82 8.79 -22.64 9.91
N GLY A 83 10.05 -22.25 10.16
CA GLY A 83 11.13 -22.32 9.17
C GLY A 83 11.06 -21.25 8.06
N ARG A 84 10.09 -20.33 8.12
CA ARG A 84 9.99 -19.21 7.18
C ARG A 84 10.94 -18.09 7.59
N PHE A 85 11.47 -17.36 6.63
CA PHE A 85 12.20 -16.12 6.91
C PHE A 85 11.22 -14.95 7.02
N GLN A 86 11.48 -14.04 7.94
CA GLN A 86 10.76 -12.77 8.08
C GLN A 86 11.67 -11.63 7.64
N GLU A 87 11.17 -10.81 6.72
CA GLU A 87 11.84 -9.58 6.32
C GLU A 87 11.60 -8.49 7.36
N TYR A 88 12.59 -7.65 7.61
CA TYR A 88 12.47 -6.53 8.54
C TYR A 88 13.46 -5.41 8.21
N VAL A 89 13.16 -4.21 8.70
CA VAL A 89 14.09 -3.07 8.71
C VAL A 89 14.64 -2.81 10.11
N GLU A 90 15.86 -2.28 10.15
CA GLU A 90 16.47 -1.83 11.39
C GLU A 90 15.85 -0.52 11.89
N HIS A 91 15.96 -0.30 13.20
CA HIS A 91 15.47 0.92 13.84
C HIS A 91 16.07 2.18 13.19
N GLY A 92 17.38 2.18 12.88
CA GLY A 92 18.06 3.32 12.26
C GLY A 92 17.48 3.75 10.92
N TYR A 93 17.04 2.80 10.08
CA TYR A 93 16.36 3.12 8.82
C TYR A 93 15.04 3.85 9.07
N VAL A 94 14.21 3.33 9.97
CA VAL A 94 12.91 3.96 10.28
C VAL A 94 13.10 5.35 10.88
N THR A 95 14.07 5.53 11.76
CA THR A 95 14.45 6.86 12.29
C THR A 95 14.88 7.80 11.17
N SER A 96 15.71 7.35 10.22
CA SER A 96 16.11 8.16 9.06
C SER A 96 14.89 8.60 8.24
N VAL A 97 13.99 7.67 7.89
CA VAL A 97 12.80 7.98 7.11
C VAL A 97 11.88 8.97 7.83
N LEU A 98 11.71 8.84 9.15
CA LEU A 98 10.94 9.79 9.95
C LEU A 98 11.61 11.16 10.00
N ASN A 99 12.94 11.22 10.10
CA ASN A 99 13.69 12.47 10.04
C ASN A 99 13.63 13.13 8.66
N ASP A 100 13.68 12.35 7.59
CA ASP A 100 13.58 12.85 6.22
C ASP A 100 12.16 13.38 5.93
N ALA A 101 11.13 12.70 6.46
CA ALA A 101 9.74 13.11 6.29
C ALA A 101 9.35 14.29 7.20
N PHE A 102 9.77 14.30 8.46
CA PHE A 102 9.23 15.22 9.48
C PHE A 102 10.29 16.06 10.18
N GLY A 103 11.57 15.92 9.82
CA GLY A 103 12.65 16.53 10.56
C GLY A 103 12.67 16.04 12.01
N TRP A 104 12.56 16.99 12.94
CA TRP A 104 12.59 16.75 14.38
C TRP A 104 11.19 16.81 15.01
N GLU A 105 10.16 17.01 14.19
CA GLU A 105 8.77 17.24 14.63
C GLU A 105 8.01 15.92 14.87
N TRP A 106 8.70 14.95 15.45
CA TRP A 106 8.10 13.70 15.87
C TRP A 106 8.68 13.23 17.20
N ASP A 107 7.81 12.61 18.00
CA ASP A 107 8.11 12.13 19.33
C ASP A 107 7.67 10.67 19.46
N LEU A 108 8.40 9.88 20.25
CA LEU A 108 8.01 8.53 20.63
C LEU A 108 7.77 8.47 22.13
N ASN A 109 6.52 8.31 22.52
CA ASN A 109 6.11 8.19 23.92
C ASN A 109 5.93 6.72 24.31
N ILE A 110 6.40 6.33 25.48
CA ILE A 110 6.07 5.03 26.09
C ILE A 110 4.84 5.22 26.97
N LEU A 111 3.73 4.62 26.54
CA LEU A 111 2.46 4.69 27.25
C LEU A 111 2.41 3.65 28.38
N ASP A 112 1.56 3.94 29.36
CA ASP A 112 1.19 2.97 30.37
C ASP A 112 0.30 1.89 29.72
N ILE A 113 0.64 0.61 29.93
CA ILE A 113 -0.24 -0.50 29.54
C ILE A 113 -1.34 -0.68 30.59
N GLU A 114 -0.97 -0.48 31.86
CA GLU A 114 -1.84 -0.38 33.02
C GLU A 114 -1.39 0.84 33.83
N PRO A 115 -2.24 1.46 34.67
CA PRO A 115 -1.86 2.63 35.46
C PRO A 115 -0.54 2.42 36.24
N GLY A 116 0.49 3.20 35.90
CA GLY A 116 1.82 3.13 36.51
C GLY A 116 2.75 2.05 35.96
N LYS A 117 2.33 1.25 34.97
CA LYS A 117 3.14 0.19 34.33
C LYS A 117 3.48 0.53 32.89
N LYS A 118 4.75 0.87 32.64
CA LYS A 118 5.30 1.15 31.29
C LYS A 118 5.53 -0.09 30.43
N TYR A 119 5.58 -1.27 31.05
CA TYR A 119 5.79 -2.53 30.36
C TYR A 119 5.09 -3.68 31.10
N LEU A 120 4.77 -4.73 30.36
CA LEU A 120 4.36 -6.02 30.90
C LEU A 120 5.49 -7.02 30.66
N ARG A 121 5.83 -7.80 31.70
CA ARG A 121 6.66 -9.00 31.55
C ARG A 121 5.73 -10.20 31.51
N VAL A 122 5.66 -10.86 30.36
CA VAL A 122 4.93 -12.10 30.19
C VAL A 122 5.89 -13.24 30.51
N LEU A 123 5.64 -13.95 31.60
CA LEU A 123 6.43 -15.11 31.97
C LEU A 123 6.02 -16.29 31.11
N ALA A 124 7.00 -17.06 30.65
CA ALA A 124 6.68 -18.26 29.90
C ALA A 124 6.18 -19.37 30.84
N GLU A 125 5.09 -20.06 30.46
CA GLU A 125 4.50 -21.11 31.28
C GLU A 125 5.45 -22.33 31.40
N PRO A 126 5.70 -22.84 32.62
CA PRO A 126 6.46 -24.07 32.79
C PRO A 126 5.70 -25.26 32.20
N GLY A 127 6.36 -26.05 31.35
CA GLY A 127 5.83 -27.33 30.85
C GLY A 127 5.15 -27.29 29.48
N VAL A 128 5.02 -26.13 28.84
CA VAL A 128 4.64 -26.07 27.41
C VAL A 128 5.88 -26.34 26.57
N ASP A 129 6.01 -27.57 26.09
CA ASP A 129 7.13 -27.99 25.24
C ASP A 129 7.06 -27.29 23.87
N THR A 130 7.75 -26.15 23.78
CA THR A 130 8.03 -25.44 22.53
C THR A 130 9.49 -25.01 22.46
N ASN A 131 10.41 -25.85 22.91
CA ASN A 131 11.87 -25.71 22.72
C ASN A 131 12.54 -24.45 23.34
N ARG A 132 11.84 -23.35 23.63
CA ARG A 132 12.30 -22.14 24.35
C ARG A 132 11.12 -21.32 24.91
N PRO A 133 10.51 -21.69 26.06
CA PRO A 133 9.70 -20.75 26.82
C PRO A 133 10.61 -19.57 27.22
N ARG A 134 10.36 -18.39 26.62
CA ARG A 134 11.13 -17.16 26.89
C ARG A 134 10.20 -16.12 27.47
N ASP A 135 10.64 -15.50 28.55
CA ASP A 135 9.95 -14.32 29.04
C ASP A 135 9.93 -13.25 27.96
N GLU A 136 8.84 -12.51 27.84
CA GLU A 136 8.71 -11.43 26.88
C GLU A 136 8.45 -10.11 27.62
N ILE A 137 9.03 -9.03 27.12
CA ILE A 137 8.67 -7.67 27.47
C ILE A 137 7.76 -7.12 26.39
N VAL A 138 6.60 -6.62 26.82
CA VAL A 138 5.64 -5.91 25.98
C VAL A 138 5.59 -4.45 26.40
N VAL A 139 5.66 -3.54 25.44
CA VAL A 139 5.53 -2.09 25.64
C VAL A 139 4.45 -1.53 24.72
N CYS A 140 3.71 -0.53 25.19
CA CYS A 140 2.83 0.27 24.34
C CYS A 140 3.54 1.58 24.01
N VAL A 141 3.63 1.93 22.74
CA VAL A 141 4.25 3.19 22.30
C VAL A 141 3.29 4.01 21.47
N GLU A 142 3.43 5.32 21.55
CA GLU A 142 2.73 6.29 20.72
C GLU A 142 3.76 7.08 19.92
N LEU A 143 3.70 6.96 18.59
CA LEU A 143 4.40 7.84 17.67
C LEU A 143 3.52 9.07 17.42
N VAL A 144 4.02 10.24 17.79
CA VAL A 144 3.38 11.53 17.58
C VAL A 144 4.15 12.27 16.51
N VAL A 145 3.45 12.78 15.50
CA VAL A 145 4.03 13.62 14.43
C VAL A 145 3.26 14.92 14.39
N LYS A 146 3.97 16.04 14.46
CA LYS A 146 3.40 17.37 14.30
C LYS A 146 3.68 17.84 12.89
N ILE A 147 2.67 18.44 12.28
CA ILE A 147 2.79 18.98 10.94
C ILE A 147 2.50 20.46 11.02
N HIS A 148 3.47 21.24 10.56
CA HIS A 148 3.43 22.69 10.56
C HIS A 148 2.97 23.22 9.23
N ASP A 149 2.39 24.42 9.26
CA ASP A 149 2.09 25.17 8.07
C ASP A 149 3.39 25.43 7.27
N PRO A 150 3.42 25.15 5.96
CA PRO A 150 4.59 25.42 5.13
C PRO A 150 4.94 26.91 5.05
N GLU A 151 3.96 27.81 5.15
CA GLU A 151 4.13 29.25 5.14
C GLU A 151 4.50 29.78 6.53
N ASP A 152 3.84 29.28 7.58
CA ASP A 152 4.14 29.59 8.98
C ASP A 152 4.58 28.37 9.79
N LYS A 153 5.89 28.14 9.81
CA LYS A 153 6.54 27.01 10.51
C LYS A 153 6.35 26.98 12.03
N ARG A 154 5.66 27.96 12.63
CA ARG A 154 5.32 27.97 14.05
C ARG A 154 3.94 27.37 14.33
N THR A 155 3.07 27.39 13.32
CA THR A 155 1.69 26.98 13.46
C THR A 155 1.56 25.49 13.11
N VAL A 156 1.19 24.68 14.10
CA VAL A 156 0.88 23.27 13.91
C VAL A 156 -0.54 23.15 13.32
N ILE A 157 -0.64 22.68 12.09
CA ILE A 157 -1.91 22.48 11.37
C ILE A 157 -2.51 21.10 11.63
N ALA A 158 -1.68 20.11 11.98
CA ALA A 158 -2.14 18.78 12.32
C ALA A 158 -1.19 18.07 13.30
N THR A 159 -1.75 17.17 14.09
CA THR A 159 -0.97 16.23 14.91
C THR A 159 -1.48 14.82 14.67
N ILE A 160 -0.61 13.95 14.19
CA ILE A 160 -0.93 12.54 13.92
C ILE A 160 -0.38 11.69 15.05
N ARG A 161 -1.21 10.81 15.59
CA ARG A 161 -0.85 9.88 16.66
C ARG A 161 -1.06 8.45 16.18
N LYS A 162 -0.04 7.60 16.30
CA LYS A 162 -0.12 6.17 15.98
C LYS A 162 0.39 5.35 17.16
N THR A 163 -0.51 4.55 17.74
CA THR A 163 -0.20 3.70 18.88
C THR A 163 -0.04 2.26 18.45
N ASP A 164 1.02 1.58 18.89
CA ASP A 164 1.21 0.15 18.64
C ASP A 164 1.98 -0.53 19.78
N PHE A 165 1.98 -1.86 19.79
CA PHE A 165 2.67 -2.67 20.76
C PHE A 165 3.99 -3.21 20.21
N GLY A 166 5.03 -3.01 21.01
CA GLY A 166 6.33 -3.62 20.82
C GLY A 166 6.49 -4.85 21.70
N ARG A 167 7.16 -5.88 21.19
CA ARG A 167 7.52 -7.07 21.97
C ARG A 167 8.97 -7.45 21.77
N ALA A 168 9.60 -7.97 22.80
CA ALA A 168 10.93 -8.56 22.72
C ALA A 168 11.09 -9.69 23.73
N GLU A 169 11.79 -10.74 23.33
CA GLU A 169 12.17 -11.83 24.21
C GLU A 169 13.29 -11.38 25.17
N VAL A 170 13.24 -11.85 26.41
CA VAL A 170 14.30 -11.71 27.41
C VAL A 170 15.20 -12.93 27.31
N LEU A 171 16.44 -12.74 26.85
CA LEU A 171 17.40 -13.82 26.77
C LEU A 171 18.01 -14.14 28.14
N LYS A 172 18.41 -15.39 28.35
CA LYS A 172 19.08 -15.80 29.59
C LYS A 172 20.36 -14.98 29.78
N GLY A 173 20.48 -14.29 30.91
CA GLY A 173 21.62 -13.43 31.24
C GLY A 173 21.58 -12.03 30.62
N GLN A 174 20.54 -11.69 29.84
CA GLN A 174 20.34 -10.35 29.31
C GLN A 174 19.68 -9.45 30.36
N LEU A 175 20.06 -8.17 30.37
CA LEU A 175 19.40 -7.16 31.19
C LEU A 175 18.00 -6.86 30.64
N ILE A 176 17.02 -6.69 31.53
CA ILE A 176 15.65 -6.33 31.15
C ILE A 176 15.62 -5.04 30.31
N GLY A 177 16.53 -4.09 30.57
CA GLY A 177 16.66 -2.84 29.80
C GLY A 177 16.92 -3.06 28.31
N ASP A 178 17.70 -4.09 27.94
CA ASP A 178 17.99 -4.39 26.53
C ASP A 178 16.77 -4.98 25.81
N ALA A 179 16.02 -5.84 26.51
CA ALA A 179 14.75 -6.36 26.02
C ALA A 179 13.72 -5.22 25.88
N MET A 180 13.65 -4.31 26.85
CA MET A 180 12.76 -3.14 26.79
C MET A 180 13.12 -2.23 25.60
N ARG A 181 14.40 -1.93 25.36
CA ARG A 181 14.83 -1.15 24.18
C ARG A 181 14.44 -1.83 22.87
N SER A 182 14.58 -3.16 22.81
CA SER A 182 14.19 -3.96 21.65
C SER A 182 12.68 -3.95 21.42
N ALA A 183 11.90 -4.01 22.50
CA ALA A 183 10.45 -3.91 22.45
C ALA A 183 10.02 -2.52 21.96
N VAL A 184 10.58 -1.44 22.52
CA VAL A 184 10.30 -0.04 22.10
C VAL A 184 10.61 0.16 20.62
N SER A 185 11.76 -0.33 20.16
CA SER A 185 12.14 -0.27 18.74
C SER A 185 11.15 -1.01 17.85
N THR A 186 10.64 -2.15 18.30
CA THR A 186 9.62 -2.92 17.57
C THR A 186 8.28 -2.20 17.52
N GLY A 187 7.85 -1.61 18.64
CA GLY A 187 6.63 -0.81 18.70
C GLY A 187 6.71 0.41 17.78
N MET A 188 7.84 1.12 17.79
CA MET A 188 8.08 2.28 16.93
C MET A 188 7.98 1.91 15.45
N LYS A 189 8.64 0.81 15.03
CA LYS A 189 8.58 0.35 13.64
C LYS A 189 7.16 0.03 13.19
N ARG A 190 6.35 -0.59 14.05
CA ARG A 190 4.95 -0.89 13.76
C ARG A 190 4.08 0.38 13.70
N ALA A 191 4.28 1.30 14.65
CA ALA A 191 3.59 2.59 14.64
C ALA A 191 3.94 3.41 13.38
N ALA A 192 5.22 3.43 12.98
CA ALA A 192 5.69 4.09 11.76
C ALA A 192 5.14 3.41 10.49
N ALA A 193 5.00 2.09 10.46
CA ALA A 193 4.37 1.39 9.35
C ALA A 193 2.92 1.83 9.10
N ARG A 194 2.18 2.23 10.15
CA ARG A 194 0.84 2.81 10.02
C ARG A 194 0.83 4.23 9.42
N LEU A 195 1.99 4.88 9.35
CA LEU A 195 2.20 6.11 8.56
C LEU A 195 2.64 5.82 7.11
N GLY A 196 3.02 4.57 6.81
CA GLY A 196 3.49 4.12 5.50
C GLY A 196 4.93 3.60 5.51
N VAL A 197 5.72 3.91 6.54
CA VAL A 197 7.16 3.58 6.58
C VAL A 197 7.39 2.07 6.56
N ALA A 198 8.03 1.58 5.50
CA ALA A 198 8.26 0.16 5.27
C ALA A 198 6.99 -0.70 5.32
N LEU A 199 5.85 -0.12 4.93
CA LEU A 199 4.57 -0.82 4.92
C LEU A 199 4.57 -2.02 3.96
N ASP A 200 5.37 -1.97 2.89
CA ASP A 200 5.54 -3.03 1.90
C ASP A 200 6.04 -4.36 2.49
N LEU A 201 6.80 -4.32 3.59
CA LEU A 201 7.27 -5.53 4.26
C LEU A 201 6.15 -6.28 4.99
N TYR A 202 5.15 -5.56 5.49
CA TYR A 202 4.03 -6.16 6.22
C TYR A 202 3.01 -6.87 5.30
N TRP A 203 2.94 -6.48 4.03
CA TRP A 203 2.09 -7.13 3.02
C TRP A 203 2.62 -8.50 2.60
N LYS A 204 3.95 -8.64 2.48
CA LYS A 204 4.56 -9.93 2.16
C LYS A 204 4.31 -10.96 3.26
N ASP A 205 4.30 -10.51 4.52
CA ASP A 205 4.02 -11.37 5.67
C ASP A 205 2.58 -11.90 5.67
N SER A 206 1.60 -11.16 5.12
CA SER A 206 0.22 -11.63 4.94
C SER A 206 0.02 -12.51 3.68
N GLY A 207 1.03 -12.58 2.80
CA GLY A 207 0.92 -13.25 1.50
C GLY A 207 0.17 -12.41 0.45
N GLU A 208 0.00 -11.12 0.69
CA GLU A 208 -0.69 -10.19 -0.20
C GLU A 208 0.32 -9.40 -1.05
N GLU A 209 -0.06 -9.02 -2.28
CA GLU A 209 0.78 -8.19 -3.13
C GLU A 209 0.67 -6.72 -2.71
N TYR A 210 1.79 -6.11 -2.31
CA TYR A 210 1.83 -4.68 -2.03
C TYR A 210 1.53 -3.87 -3.31
N ILE A 211 0.44 -3.10 -3.28
CA ILE A 211 0.05 -2.17 -4.35
C ILE A 211 0.61 -0.79 -4.01
N PRO A 212 1.65 -0.29 -4.72
CA PRO A 212 2.18 1.05 -4.48
C PRO A 212 1.14 2.12 -4.79
N ALA A 213 1.20 3.25 -4.08
CA ALA A 213 0.29 4.39 -4.29
C ALA A 213 0.31 4.92 -5.74
N GLU A 214 1.40 4.74 -6.49
CA GLU A 214 1.54 5.15 -7.89
C GLU A 214 0.69 4.33 -8.87
N ARG A 215 0.21 3.13 -8.49
CA ARG A 215 -0.73 2.33 -9.31
C ARG A 215 -2.20 2.72 -9.09
N ALA A 216 -2.54 3.29 -7.93
CA ALA A 216 -3.91 3.71 -7.61
C ALA A 216 -4.55 4.77 -8.55
N PRO A 217 -3.82 5.68 -9.22
CA PRO A 217 -4.46 6.68 -10.09
C PRO A 217 -4.97 6.08 -11.40
N LYS A 218 -4.34 5.03 -11.93
CA LYS A 218 -4.81 4.41 -13.18
C LYS A 218 -6.13 3.67 -12.97
N ASP A 219 -6.24 2.93 -11.87
CA ASP A 219 -7.45 2.17 -11.54
C ASP A 219 -8.62 3.09 -11.18
N LEU A 220 -8.39 4.23 -10.52
CA LEU A 220 -9.43 5.23 -10.25
C LEU A 220 -9.88 5.97 -11.51
N VAL A 221 -8.98 6.27 -12.45
CA VAL A 221 -9.32 6.85 -13.75
C VAL A 221 -10.09 5.85 -14.61
N GLU A 222 -9.71 4.57 -14.60
CA GLU A 222 -10.47 3.50 -15.28
C GLU A 222 -11.83 3.26 -14.63
N LEU A 223 -11.94 3.22 -13.30
CA LEU A 223 -13.22 3.12 -12.59
C LEU A 223 -14.12 4.33 -12.86
N LYS A 224 -13.56 5.54 -12.96
CA LYS A 224 -14.30 6.76 -13.36
C LYS A 224 -14.78 6.69 -14.81
N LYS A 225 -13.97 6.15 -15.74
CA LYS A 225 -14.41 5.90 -17.13
C LYS A 225 -15.53 4.87 -17.20
N VAL A 226 -15.43 3.79 -16.43
CA VAL A 226 -16.47 2.75 -16.35
C VAL A 226 -17.75 3.33 -15.74
N ALA A 227 -17.66 4.12 -14.66
CA ALA A 227 -18.81 4.78 -14.04
C ALA A 227 -19.45 5.84 -14.95
N GLY A 228 -18.64 6.61 -15.69
CA GLY A 228 -19.11 7.55 -16.70
C GLY A 228 -19.85 6.85 -17.85
N ASN A 229 -19.31 5.72 -18.33
CA ASN A 229 -19.97 4.89 -19.33
C ASN A 229 -21.29 4.30 -18.83
N LEU A 230 -21.37 3.92 -17.55
CA LEU A 230 -22.59 3.40 -16.92
C LEU A 230 -23.72 4.44 -16.86
N ASN A 231 -23.40 5.68 -16.50
CA ASN A 231 -24.38 6.78 -16.53
C ASN A 231 -24.86 7.08 -17.95
N ASN A 232 -23.96 6.99 -18.93
CA ASN A 232 -24.29 7.23 -20.34
C ASN A 232 -25.22 6.12 -20.90
N VAL A 233 -24.99 4.86 -20.50
CA VAL A 233 -25.87 3.74 -20.83
C VAL A 233 -27.25 3.92 -20.18
N MET A 234 -27.32 4.33 -18.90
CA MET A 234 -28.60 4.59 -18.22
C MET A 234 -29.42 5.70 -18.89
N SER A 235 -28.77 6.77 -19.37
CA SER A 235 -29.46 7.84 -20.08
C SER A 235 -29.96 7.42 -21.47
N LEU A 236 -29.26 6.51 -22.14
CA LEU A 236 -29.62 6.03 -23.49
C LEU A 236 -30.70 4.95 -23.46
N THR A 237 -30.71 4.10 -22.44
CA THR A 237 -31.66 2.98 -22.33
C THR A 237 -32.88 3.29 -21.47
N GLY A 238 -32.88 4.42 -20.74
CA GLY A 238 -33.92 4.77 -19.77
C GLY A 238 -33.96 3.82 -18.56
N MET A 239 -32.93 2.98 -18.39
CA MET A 239 -32.86 1.98 -17.33
C MET A 239 -32.50 2.63 -16.00
N SER A 240 -33.20 2.24 -14.95
CA SER A 240 -32.89 2.64 -13.59
C SER A 240 -31.61 1.97 -13.09
N MET A 241 -30.94 2.61 -12.12
CA MET A 241 -29.70 2.10 -11.53
C MET A 241 -29.84 0.68 -10.92
N LYS A 242 -31.05 0.28 -10.52
CA LYS A 242 -31.35 -1.07 -10.03
C LYS A 242 -31.33 -2.12 -11.15
N GLU A 243 -31.80 -1.77 -12.34
CA GLU A 243 -31.85 -2.69 -13.49
C GLU A 243 -30.45 -2.94 -14.05
N VAL A 244 -29.63 -1.89 -14.14
CA VAL A 244 -28.24 -2.03 -14.61
C VAL A 244 -27.35 -2.75 -13.59
N ALA A 245 -27.54 -2.50 -12.28
CA ALA A 245 -26.82 -3.22 -11.24
C ALA A 245 -27.11 -4.74 -11.26
N GLY A 246 -28.37 -5.13 -11.53
CA GLY A 246 -28.75 -6.54 -11.68
C GLY A 246 -28.08 -7.23 -12.88
N ASP A 247 -27.97 -6.52 -14.00
CA ASP A 247 -27.32 -7.05 -15.22
C ASP A 247 -25.80 -7.15 -15.06
N VAL A 248 -25.16 -6.17 -14.41
CA VAL A 248 -23.73 -6.21 -14.10
C VAL A 248 -23.40 -7.35 -13.13
N GLU A 249 -24.23 -7.56 -12.10
CA GLU A 249 -24.07 -8.67 -11.16
C GLU A 249 -24.30 -10.02 -11.86
N GLY A 250 -25.25 -10.09 -12.81
CA GLY A 250 -25.48 -11.25 -13.67
C GLY A 250 -24.29 -11.58 -14.58
N ALA A 251 -23.72 -10.56 -15.24
CA ALA A 251 -22.53 -10.68 -16.09
C ALA A 251 -21.30 -11.12 -15.28
N TRP A 252 -21.10 -10.54 -14.09
CA TRP A 252 -20.01 -10.91 -13.19
C TRP A 252 -20.13 -12.36 -12.69
N ARG A 253 -21.35 -12.83 -12.34
CA ARG A 253 -21.61 -14.24 -11.99
C ARG A 253 -21.41 -15.20 -13.16
N LYS A 254 -21.61 -14.74 -14.40
CA LYS A 254 -21.36 -15.54 -15.62
C LYS A 254 -19.86 -15.65 -15.89
N TRP A 255 -19.12 -14.55 -15.71
CA TRP A 255 -17.67 -14.51 -15.82
C TRP A 255 -16.99 -15.39 -14.77
N LYS A 256 -17.35 -15.27 -13.49
CA LYS A 256 -16.81 -16.13 -12.41
C LYS A 256 -16.99 -17.63 -12.68
N ARG A 257 -18.16 -18.02 -13.19
CA ARG A 257 -18.41 -19.42 -13.61
C ARG A 257 -17.55 -19.87 -14.78
N ALA A 258 -17.22 -18.98 -15.71
CA ALA A 258 -16.38 -19.28 -16.87
C ALA A 258 -14.88 -19.34 -16.52
N THR A 259 -14.41 -18.56 -15.54
CA THR A 259 -12.99 -18.46 -15.20
C THR A 259 -12.58 -19.23 -13.94
N GLY A 260 -13.54 -19.80 -13.19
CA GLY A 260 -13.28 -20.58 -11.98
C GLY A 260 -12.71 -19.79 -10.79
N ARG A 261 -13.02 -18.49 -10.71
CA ARG A 261 -12.61 -17.57 -9.62
C ARG A 261 -13.82 -17.06 -8.84
#